data_AF-A0AAV9WNI8-F1
#
_entry.id   AF-A0AAV9WNI8-F1
#
_cell.length_a   1.000
_cell.length_b   1.000
_cell.length_c   1.000
_cell.angle_alpha   90.00
_cell.angle_beta   90.00
_cell.angle_gamma   90.00
#
_symmetry.space_group_name_H-M   'P 1'
#
loop_
_entity.id
_entity.type
_entity.pdbx_description
1 polymer ?
#
loop_
_entity_poly.entity_id
_entity_poly.type
_entity_poly.pdbx_seq_one_letter_code
_entity_poly.pdbx_strand_id
1 'polypeptide(L)'
;MPPKIPWNLLRLTFFTNKNCSLCSTAVVNTASWRLKETNNMAEFKEVDIFGPGNEKWHDAYVFDVPVVSSQNTNIYGSKTPTGYWRHFIYLFGT
;
A
#
# COMPACT_ATOMS: atom_id res chain seq x y z
N MET A 1 -0.83 -15.09 20.49
CA MET A 1 -0.49 -13.74 20.01
C MET A 1 -0.09 -13.86 18.56
N PRO A 2 -0.68 -13.12 17.62
CA PRO A 2 -0.24 -13.17 16.23
C PRO A 2 1.23 -12.75 16.15
N PRO A 3 2.06 -13.39 15.31
CA PRO A 3 3.45 -13.02 15.16
C PRO A 3 3.55 -11.55 14.73
N LYS A 4 4.30 -10.75 15.50
CA LYS A 4 4.63 -9.38 15.09
C LYS A 4 5.54 -9.47 13.87
N ILE A 5 5.02 -9.04 12.73
CA ILE A 5 5.79 -8.98 11.48
C ILE A 5 6.85 -7.88 11.65
N PRO A 6 8.14 -8.16 11.40
CA PRO A 6 9.14 -7.10 11.45
C PRO A 6 8.91 -6.15 10.28
N TRP A 7 8.95 -4.84 10.54
CA TRP A 7 8.67 -3.81 9.54
C TRP A 7 9.57 -3.90 8.30
N ASN A 8 10.81 -4.35 8.49
CA ASN A 8 11.83 -4.59 7.47
C ASN A 8 11.38 -5.61 6.39
N LEU A 9 10.33 -6.37 6.67
CA LEU A 9 9.78 -7.41 5.80
C LEU A 9 8.41 -7.04 5.25
N LEU A 10 7.93 -5.84 5.58
CA LEU A 10 6.72 -5.27 5.01
C LEU A 10 7.08 -4.53 3.73
N ARG A 11 6.49 -4.98 2.61
CA ARG A 11 6.54 -4.33 1.31
C ARG A 11 5.22 -3.67 1.01
N LEU A 12 5.25 -2.35 0.87
CA LEU A 12 4.10 -1.53 0.52
C LEU A 12 4.22 -1.14 -0.94
N THR A 13 3.25 -1.52 -1.75
CA THR A 13 3.13 -1.10 -3.14
C THR A 13 1.96 -0.15 -3.26
N PHE A 14 2.22 1.09 -3.65
CA PHE A 14 1.22 2.11 -3.89
C PHE A 14 0.96 2.21 -5.39
N PHE A 15 -0.26 1.88 -5.80
CA PHE A 15 -0.69 2.01 -7.19
C PHE A 15 -1.27 3.40 -7.41
N THR A 16 -0.64 4.15 -8.30
CA THR A 16 -0.96 5.56 -8.58
C THR A 16 -1.25 5.77 -10.06
N ASN A 17 -1.86 6.91 -10.37
CA ASN A 17 -2.11 7.40 -11.72
C ASN A 17 -1.73 8.88 -11.77
N LYS A 18 -1.08 9.32 -12.85
CA LYS A 18 -0.79 10.74 -13.12
C LYS A 18 -2.04 11.60 -13.28
N ASN A 19 -3.16 11.01 -13.72
CA ASN A 19 -4.43 11.70 -13.94
C ASN A 19 -5.41 11.54 -12.77
N CYS A 20 -4.92 11.59 -11.53
CA CYS A 20 -5.72 11.34 -10.33
C CYS A 20 -5.47 12.43 -9.29
N SER A 21 -6.48 13.29 -9.07
CA SER A 21 -6.40 14.40 -8.11
C SER A 21 -6.25 13.94 -6.66
N LEU A 22 -6.72 12.74 -6.32
CA LEU A 22 -6.66 12.17 -4.96
C LEU A 22 -5.34 11.44 -4.67
N CYS A 23 -4.61 11.06 -5.73
CA CYS A 23 -3.45 10.18 -5.59
C CYS A 23 -2.25 10.91 -4.95
N SER A 24 -2.04 12.20 -5.23
CA SER A 24 -0.98 12.99 -4.60
C SER A 24 -1.10 13.03 -3.06
N THR A 25 -2.31 13.26 -2.55
CA THR A 25 -2.56 13.27 -1.10
C THR A 25 -2.39 11.88 -0.49
N ALA A 26 -2.90 10.85 -1.18
CA ALA A 26 -2.80 9.47 -0.71
C ALA A 26 -1.34 8.96 -0.68
N VAL A 27 -0.49 9.34 -1.63
CA VAL A 27 0.96 9.04 -1.60
C VAL A 27 1.59 9.67 -0.36
N VAL A 28 1.36 10.97 -0.14
CA VAL A 28 1.93 11.70 1.01
C VAL A 28 1.47 11.09 2.33
N ASN A 29 0.19 10.75 2.47
CA ASN A 29 -0.34 10.13 3.68
C ASN A 29 0.27 8.74 3.92
N THR A 30 0.43 7.94 2.86
CA THR A 30 1.03 6.59 2.95
C THR A 30 2.51 6.68 3.32
N ALA A 31 3.26 7.60 2.70
CA ALA A 31 4.65 7.86 3.03
C ALA A 31 4.81 8.35 4.49
N SER A 32 3.94 9.26 4.93
CA SER A 32 3.95 9.78 6.31
C SER A 32 3.64 8.70 7.33
N TRP A 33 2.65 7.86 7.05
CA TRP A 33 2.32 6.69 7.86
C TRP A 33 3.51 5.73 7.98
N ARG A 34 4.16 5.42 6.85
CA ARG A 34 5.33 4.55 6.82
C ARG A 34 6.46 5.09 7.69
N LEU A 35 6.75 6.39 7.59
CA LEU A 35 7.77 7.03 8.42
C LEU A 35 7.42 6.93 9.91
N LYS A 36 6.16 7.22 10.27
CA LYS A 36 5.71 7.26 11.67
C LYS A 36 5.60 5.88 12.32
N GLU A 37 4.92 4.94 11.67
CA GLU A 37 4.59 3.64 12.29
C GLU A 37 5.69 2.58 12.08
N THR A 38 6.37 2.64 10.94
CA THR A 38 7.40 1.64 10.60
C THR A 38 8.81 2.15 10.82
N ASN A 39 8.97 3.40 11.28
CA ASN A 39 10.27 4.07 11.43
C ASN A 39 11.11 3.98 10.15
N ASN A 40 10.47 4.16 8.98
CA ASN A 40 11.08 4.05 7.65
C ASN A 40 11.65 2.65 7.31
N MET A 41 11.32 1.60 8.08
CA MET A 41 11.86 0.25 7.87
C MET A 41 11.10 -0.55 6.81
N ALA A 42 9.83 -0.22 6.56
CA ALA A 42 9.06 -0.87 5.49
C ALA A 42 9.49 -0.39 4.11
N GLU A 43 9.63 -1.33 3.18
CA GLU A 43 9.92 -1.05 1.78
C GLU A 43 8.67 -0.41 1.14
N PHE A 44 8.84 0.70 0.45
CA PHE A 44 7.74 1.40 -0.22
C PHE A 44 8.07 1.65 -1.67
N LYS A 45 7.15 1.23 -2.53
CA LYS A 45 7.27 1.33 -3.97
C LYS A 45 6.02 1.94 -4.56
N GLU A 46 6.21 2.95 -5.38
CA GLU A 46 5.14 3.53 -6.18
C GLU A 46 5.14 2.89 -7.57
N VAL A 47 3.95 2.51 -8.04
CA VAL A 47 3.73 1.89 -9.35
C VAL A 47 2.67 2.70 -10.08
N ASP A 48 3.06 3.29 -11.20
CA ASP A 48 2.12 3.96 -12.10
C ASP A 48 1.39 2.90 -12.94
N ILE A 49 0.08 2.79 -12.74
CA ILE A 49 -0.73 1.81 -13.47
C ILE A 49 -0.87 2.17 -14.96
N PHE A 50 -0.68 3.43 -15.34
CA PHE A 50 -0.69 3.88 -16.74
C PHE A 50 0.68 3.73 -17.42
N GLY A 51 1.69 3.23 -16.69
CA GLY A 51 3.01 2.95 -17.24
C GLY A 51 2.99 1.82 -18.29
N PRO A 52 3.87 1.87 -19.30
CA PRO A 52 3.98 0.80 -20.29
C PRO A 52 4.37 -0.52 -19.60
N GLY A 53 3.60 -1.59 -19.83
CA GLY A 53 3.79 -2.91 -19.22
C GLY A 53 3.00 -3.17 -17.93
N ASN A 54 2.21 -2.21 -17.45
CA ASN A 54 1.35 -2.35 -16.26
C ASN A 54 -0.13 -2.55 -16.59
N GLU A 55 -0.47 -2.98 -17.81
CA GLU A 55 -1.86 -3.16 -18.28
C GLU A 55 -2.68 -4.06 -17.35
N LYS A 56 -2.05 -5.08 -16.76
CA LYS A 56 -2.67 -5.95 -15.76
C LYS A 56 -3.17 -5.19 -14.53
N TRP A 57 -2.39 -4.22 -14.04
CA TRP A 57 -2.73 -3.41 -12.88
C TRP A 57 -3.64 -2.24 -13.25
N HIS A 58 -3.51 -1.73 -14.48
CA HIS A 58 -4.45 -0.79 -15.05
C HIS A 58 -5.86 -1.37 -15.04
N ASP A 59 -6.08 -2.50 -15.72
CA ASP A 59 -7.42 -3.09 -15.81
C ASP A 59 -8.02 -3.44 -14.44
N ALA A 60 -7.18 -3.87 -13.49
CA ALA A 60 -7.61 -4.22 -12.15
C ALA A 60 -7.95 -3.01 -11.25
N TYR A 61 -7.28 -1.87 -11.41
CA TYR A 61 -7.34 -0.76 -10.44
C TYR A 61 -7.66 0.61 -11.05
N VAL A 62 -7.92 0.70 -12.37
CA VAL A 62 -8.19 1.98 -13.06
C VAL A 62 -9.34 2.78 -12.44
N PHE A 63 -10.32 2.11 -11.84
CA PHE A 63 -11.47 2.76 -11.18
C PHE A 63 -11.30 2.96 -9.67
N ASP A 64 -10.37 2.25 -9.03
CA ASP A 64 -10.22 2.18 -7.56
C ASP A 64 -8.92 2.79 -7.04
N VAL A 65 -8.09 3.40 -7.90
CA VAL A 65 -6.92 4.16 -7.45
C VAL A 65 -7.33 5.36 -6.59
N PRO A 66 -6.63 5.64 -5.47
CA PRO A 66 -5.35 5.05 -5.04
C PRO A 66 -5.48 3.74 -4.25
N VAL A 67 -4.68 2.72 -4.62
CA VAL A 67 -4.67 1.40 -3.96
C VAL A 67 -3.33 1.14 -3.28
N VAL A 68 -3.35 0.63 -2.04
CA VAL A 68 -2.15 0.20 -1.30
C VAL A 68 -2.17 -1.31 -1.09
N SER A 69 -1.17 -2.00 -1.64
CA SER A 69 -0.94 -3.44 -1.43
C SER A 69 0.17 -3.65 -0.42
N SER A 70 -0.11 -4.37 0.67
CA SER A 70 0.88 -4.80 1.66
C SER A 70 1.26 -6.27 1.44
N GLN A 71 2.54 -6.54 1.20
CA GLN A 71 3.10 -7.89 1.12
C GLN A 71 4.07 -8.11 2.29
N ASN A 72 4.05 -9.29 2.88
CA ASN A 72 5.02 -9.67 3.89
C ASN A 72 6.00 -10.69 3.27
N THR A 73 7.29 -10.35 3.21
CA THR A 73 8.32 -11.24 2.65
C THR A 73 8.70 -12.37 3.61
N ASN A 74 8.33 -12.30 4.88
CA ASN A 74 8.64 -13.32 5.88
C ASN A 74 7.60 -14.44 5.93
N ILE A 75 7.14 -14.85 4.75
CA ILE A 75 6.08 -15.84 4.60
C ILE A 75 6.62 -16.93 3.69
N TYR A 76 7.29 -17.92 4.27
CA TYR A 76 7.26 -19.27 3.74
C TYR A 76 5.79 -19.77 3.81
N GLY A 77 4.96 -19.41 2.83
CA GLY A 77 3.71 -20.13 2.50
C GLY A 77 2.39 -19.82 3.23
N SER A 78 2.28 -18.87 4.16
CA SER A 78 0.99 -18.56 4.80
C SER A 78 0.26 -17.36 4.19
N LYS A 79 -0.80 -17.65 3.42
CA LYS A 79 -1.92 -16.72 3.20
C LYS A 79 -2.40 -16.22 4.57
N THR A 80 -1.98 -15.03 5.01
CA THR A 80 -2.50 -14.45 6.25
C THR A 80 -3.71 -13.57 5.94
N PRO A 81 -4.81 -13.68 6.71
CA PRO A 81 -6.07 -13.02 6.42
C PRO A 81 -5.94 -11.51 6.68
N THR A 82 -6.47 -10.75 5.73
CA THR A 82 -6.94 -9.38 5.84
C THR A 82 -7.60 -9.09 7.20
N GLY A 83 -6.83 -8.56 8.15
CA GLY A 83 -7.33 -8.22 9.49
C GLY A 83 -7.00 -6.81 9.98
N TYR A 84 -6.06 -6.09 9.34
CA TYR A 84 -5.56 -4.80 9.85
C TYR A 84 -6.04 -3.56 9.08
N TRP A 85 -6.92 -3.73 8.08
CA TRP A 85 -7.41 -2.61 7.25
C TRP A 85 -8.66 -1.91 7.80
N ARG A 86 -9.32 -2.43 8.85
CA ARG A 86 -10.53 -1.80 9.41
C ARG A 86 -10.30 -0.48 10.16
N HIS A 87 -9.06 -0.13 10.50
CA HIS A 87 -8.75 1.12 11.20
C HIS A 87 -8.27 2.25 10.26
N PHE A 88 -7.89 1.95 9.01
CA PHE A 88 -7.37 2.98 8.10
C PHE A 88 -8.46 3.83 7.45
N ILE A 89 -9.69 3.34 7.41
CA ILE A 89 -10.82 4.05 6.80
C ILE A 89 -11.29 5.23 7.68
N TYR A 90 -10.99 5.22 8.98
CA TYR A 90 -11.42 6.27 9.92
C TYR A 90 -10.47 7.47 10.04
N LEU A 91 -9.31 7.46 9.37
CA LEU A 91 -8.36 8.58 9.38
C LEU A 91 -8.54 9.56 8.21
N PHE A 92 -9.53 9.34 7.34
CA PHE A 92 -9.88 10.20 6.20
C PHE A 92 -11.25 10.89 6.37
N GLY A 93 -11.70 11.12 7.60
CA GLY A 93 -12.99 11.75 7.89
C GLY A 93 -12.93 12.81 8.97
N THR A 94 -12.56 14.03 8.59
CA THR A 94 -13.12 15.32 9.03
C THR A 94 -12.79 16.37 8.00
#